data_AF-A0A8D0LAJ7-F1
#
_entry.id   AF-A0A8D0LAJ7-F1
#
_cell.length_a   1.000
_cell.length_b   1.000
_cell.length_c   1.000
_cell.angle_alpha   90.00
_cell.angle_beta   90.00
_cell.angle_gamma   90.00
#
_symmetry.space_group_name_H-M   'P 1'
#
loop_
_entity.id
_entity.type
_entity.pdbx_description
1 polymer ?
#
loop_
_entity_poly.entity_id
_entity_poly.type
_entity_poly.pdbx_seq_one_letter_code
_entity_poly.pdbx_strand_id
1 'polypeptide(L)'
;MSAACAVSRKAQPVLQSRPRGERQSRPRSERDPPAKAMRRGCRQSGETAAAAEPQQQESECAGSEQRRQEEQPDRGAGSGEDEPATVTPAEEEERLEREHFRRIINAFRYYGTNMHERVNRTERQFRYLPANQQNLLPHFLPHLDKIRKCIDHNQGILQTIVNDCIHMFENKEYGEDGNGKVTPASTFDMDKLKSTLKQFVRDWSEIGKPERDSCYQPIINEIVKNFPKER
;
A
#
# COMPACT_ATOMS: atom_id res chain seq x y z
N MET A 1 -7.98 51.80 8.78
CA MET A 1 -8.08 52.00 7.32
C MET A 1 -8.44 50.66 6.73
N SER A 2 -9.69 50.52 6.32
CA SER A 2 -10.33 49.27 5.92
C SER A 2 -10.44 49.26 4.40
N ALA A 3 -9.86 48.27 3.74
CA ALA A 3 -9.97 48.09 2.29
C ALA A 3 -10.83 46.86 2.01
N ALA A 4 -12.14 47.08 1.90
CA ALA A 4 -13.10 46.10 1.41
C ALA A 4 -13.03 46.08 -0.12
N CYS A 5 -12.56 44.98 -0.71
CA CYS A 5 -12.56 44.77 -2.14
C CYS A 5 -13.89 44.10 -2.55
N ALA A 6 -14.75 44.86 -3.22
CA ALA A 6 -16.04 44.41 -3.72
C ALA A 6 -15.85 43.60 -5.01
N VAL A 7 -16.23 42.32 -5.00
CA VAL A 7 -16.32 41.50 -6.21
C VAL A 7 -17.79 41.33 -6.60
N SER A 8 -18.12 41.90 -7.75
CA SER A 8 -19.43 41.93 -8.38
C SER A 8 -19.92 40.52 -8.73
N ARG A 9 -21.11 40.14 -8.25
CA ARG A 9 -21.76 38.86 -8.54
C ARG A 9 -22.42 38.92 -9.91
N LYS A 10 -21.83 38.28 -10.93
CA LYS A 10 -22.53 37.97 -12.18
C LYS A 10 -23.51 36.81 -11.94
N ALA A 11 -24.78 37.04 -12.30
CA ALA A 11 -25.89 36.12 -12.16
C ALA A 11 -25.72 34.86 -13.03
N GLN A 12 -25.99 33.69 -12.44
CA GLN A 12 -26.18 32.42 -13.17
C GLN A 12 -27.62 32.36 -13.72
N PRO A 13 -27.85 31.81 -14.93
CA PRO A 13 -29.18 31.63 -15.47
C PRO A 13 -29.91 30.46 -14.78
N VAL A 14 -31.17 30.69 -14.43
CA VAL A 14 -32.10 29.75 -13.81
C VAL A 14 -32.52 28.69 -14.84
N LEU A 15 -32.23 27.42 -14.56
CA LEU A 15 -32.73 26.27 -15.31
C LEU A 15 -34.26 26.16 -15.10
N GLN A 16 -35.02 26.37 -16.19
CA GLN A 16 -36.47 26.15 -16.22
C GLN A 16 -36.79 24.65 -16.11
N SER A 17 -37.63 24.30 -15.14
CA SER A 17 -38.19 22.96 -14.98
C SER A 17 -39.30 22.71 -16.01
N ARG A 18 -39.15 21.64 -16.81
CA ARG A 18 -40.17 21.20 -17.78
C ARG A 18 -41.37 20.55 -17.09
N PRO A 19 -42.60 20.71 -17.61
CA PRO A 19 -43.81 20.19 -17.00
C PRO A 19 -43.96 18.67 -17.18
N ARG A 20 -44.58 18.03 -16.18
CA ARG A 20 -44.93 16.59 -16.14
C ARG A 20 -45.94 16.25 -17.25
N GLY A 21 -45.48 15.50 -18.26
CA GLY A 21 -46.31 14.89 -19.28
C GLY A 21 -46.89 13.54 -18.84
N GLU A 22 -48.10 13.28 -19.30
CA GLU A 22 -49.06 12.23 -18.91
C GLU A 22 -48.57 10.79 -19.13
N ARG A 23 -49.08 9.88 -18.27
CA ARG A 23 -48.93 8.43 -18.42
C ARG A 23 -49.82 7.94 -19.55
N GLN A 24 -49.23 7.49 -20.66
CA GLN A 24 -49.91 6.65 -21.64
C GLN A 24 -49.49 5.19 -21.46
N SER A 25 -50.50 4.35 -21.27
CA SER A 25 -50.46 2.90 -21.15
C SER A 25 -49.97 2.23 -22.44
N ARG A 26 -48.89 1.42 -22.35
CA ARG A 26 -48.46 0.53 -23.45
C ARG A 26 -49.09 -0.87 -23.31
N PRO A 27 -49.48 -1.51 -24.42
CA PRO A 27 -50.12 -2.82 -24.40
C PRO A 27 -49.12 -3.96 -24.14
N ARG A 28 -49.64 -5.03 -23.52
CA ARG A 28 -48.94 -6.28 -23.17
C ARG A 28 -48.74 -7.16 -24.41
N SER A 29 -47.51 -7.30 -24.87
CA SER A 29 -47.05 -8.52 -25.55
C SER A 29 -45.53 -8.55 -25.62
N GLU A 30 -44.90 -9.35 -24.76
CA GLU A 30 -43.77 -10.24 -25.04
C GLU A 30 -43.21 -10.68 -23.68
N ARG A 31 -43.18 -12.01 -23.48
CA ARG A 31 -42.72 -12.64 -22.24
C ARG A 31 -41.20 -12.79 -22.34
N ASP A 32 -40.47 -12.12 -21.47
CA ASP A 32 -39.04 -12.36 -21.27
C ASP A 32 -38.79 -13.77 -20.69
N PRO A 33 -37.83 -14.56 -21.23
CA PRO A 33 -37.44 -15.83 -20.63
C PRO A 33 -36.56 -15.64 -19.38
N PRO A 34 -36.59 -16.58 -18.41
CA PRO A 34 -35.99 -16.38 -17.10
C PRO A 34 -34.46 -16.49 -17.09
N ALA A 35 -33.87 -15.73 -16.17
CA ALA A 35 -32.45 -15.70 -15.85
C ALA A 35 -31.91 -17.12 -15.52
N LYS A 36 -30.82 -17.52 -16.19
CA LYS A 36 -30.07 -18.74 -15.87
C LYS A 36 -29.28 -18.53 -14.59
N ALA A 37 -29.68 -19.24 -13.54
CA ALA A 37 -28.89 -19.45 -12.33
C ALA A 37 -27.65 -20.30 -12.64
N MET A 38 -26.45 -19.77 -12.43
CA MET A 38 -25.22 -20.55 -12.44
C MET A 38 -25.10 -21.32 -11.12
N ARG A 39 -25.30 -22.63 -11.21
CA ARG A 39 -25.06 -23.59 -10.13
C ARG A 39 -23.57 -23.68 -9.83
N ARG A 40 -23.23 -23.66 -8.53
CA ARG A 40 -21.94 -24.12 -7.99
C ARG A 40 -21.71 -25.58 -8.39
N GLY A 41 -20.65 -25.84 -9.14
CA GLY A 41 -20.16 -27.18 -9.47
C GLY A 41 -18.92 -27.50 -8.65
N CYS A 42 -19.07 -28.42 -7.70
CA CYS A 42 -17.99 -29.10 -6.99
C CYS A 42 -17.34 -30.12 -7.94
N ARG A 43 -16.01 -30.12 -8.08
CA ARG A 43 -15.22 -31.27 -8.56
C ARG A 43 -13.86 -31.31 -7.84
N GLN A 44 -13.73 -32.28 -6.94
CA GLN A 44 -12.50 -32.97 -6.54
C GLN A 44 -12.03 -33.82 -7.76
N SER A 45 -10.78 -34.27 -7.97
CA SER A 45 -9.55 -34.45 -7.19
C SER A 45 -8.41 -34.90 -8.13
N GLY A 46 -7.15 -34.83 -7.65
CA GLY A 46 -5.94 -35.47 -8.21
C GLY A 46 -4.74 -34.50 -8.21
N GLU A 47 -4.03 -34.32 -7.09
CA GLU A 47 -2.74 -34.96 -6.72
C GLU A 47 -1.57 -34.55 -7.66
N THR A 48 -0.46 -33.97 -7.21
CA THR A 48 0.54 -34.58 -6.29
C THR A 48 1.47 -33.57 -5.57
N ALA A 49 2.02 -34.08 -4.47
CA ALA A 49 3.35 -33.85 -3.85
C ALA A 49 3.59 -32.64 -2.93
N ALA A 50 3.73 -32.99 -1.65
CA ALA A 50 4.07 -32.21 -0.47
C ALA A 50 5.58 -32.22 -0.15
N ALA A 51 6.04 -31.23 0.61
CA ALA A 51 7.27 -31.31 1.41
C ALA A 51 7.00 -30.67 2.79
N ALA A 52 7.28 -31.42 3.84
CA ALA A 52 6.94 -31.17 5.24
C ALA A 52 8.20 -30.88 6.09
N GLU A 53 8.01 -30.10 7.15
CA GLU A 53 8.97 -29.83 8.23
C GLU A 53 9.15 -31.04 9.18
N PRO A 54 10.32 -31.23 9.83
CA PRO A 54 10.47 -32.24 10.86
C PRO A 54 10.53 -31.65 12.28
N GLN A 55 9.68 -32.19 13.17
CA GLN A 55 9.88 -32.22 14.62
C GLN A 55 10.63 -33.51 14.98
N GLN A 56 11.60 -33.43 15.88
CA GLN A 56 12.31 -34.60 16.42
C GLN A 56 12.17 -34.64 17.94
N GLN A 57 11.73 -35.78 18.48
CA GLN A 57 11.92 -36.15 19.88
C GLN A 57 12.29 -37.64 19.98
N GLU A 58 13.51 -37.83 20.48
CA GLU A 58 14.11 -38.90 21.29
C GLU A 58 13.76 -40.39 21.08
N SER A 59 14.83 -41.19 20.95
CA SER A 59 14.88 -42.62 21.22
C SER A 59 16.26 -42.97 21.79
N GLU A 60 16.27 -43.52 23.00
CA GLU A 60 17.41 -44.06 23.73
C GLU A 60 18.05 -45.27 23.01
N CYS A 61 19.33 -45.53 23.29
CA CYS A 61 19.83 -46.78 23.93
C CYS A 61 21.33 -47.00 23.62
N ALA A 62 22.16 -47.11 24.64
CA ALA A 62 23.36 -47.95 24.60
C ALA A 62 23.81 -48.29 26.02
N GLY A 63 23.87 -49.59 26.32
CA GLY A 63 24.43 -50.14 27.54
C GLY A 63 25.93 -50.45 27.45
N SER A 64 26.43 -50.90 28.61
CA SER A 64 27.69 -51.62 28.91
C SER A 64 29.02 -50.85 29.01
N GLU A 65 29.31 -50.46 30.26
CA GLU A 65 30.46 -50.79 31.12
C GLU A 65 31.88 -51.10 30.57
N GLN A 66 32.85 -50.39 31.18
CA GLN A 66 34.14 -50.83 31.79
C GLN A 66 35.41 -51.11 30.94
N ARG A 67 36.45 -50.23 31.06
CA ARG A 67 37.64 -50.39 31.95
C ARG A 67 38.77 -49.37 31.69
N ARG A 68 39.21 -48.74 32.79
CA ARG A 68 40.54 -48.23 33.23
C ARG A 68 41.71 -48.09 32.23
N GLN A 69 42.40 -46.93 32.27
CA GLN A 69 43.71 -46.74 32.93
C GLN A 69 44.12 -45.25 32.98
N GLU A 70 45.00 -44.94 33.94
CA GLU A 70 45.41 -43.63 34.49
C GLU A 70 46.43 -42.85 33.64
N GLU A 71 46.45 -41.51 33.75
CA GLU A 71 47.58 -40.64 34.17
C GLU A 71 47.45 -39.18 33.63
N GLN A 72 47.65 -38.20 34.52
CA GLN A 72 47.82 -36.74 34.29
C GLN A 72 49.30 -36.43 33.95
N PRO A 73 49.77 -35.20 33.55
CA PRO A 73 49.15 -33.87 33.72
C PRO A 73 49.35 -32.83 32.59
N ASP A 74 48.62 -31.72 32.77
CA ASP A 74 48.98 -30.31 32.49
C ASP A 74 49.42 -29.88 31.07
N ARG A 75 48.51 -29.15 30.40
CA ARG A 75 48.82 -27.91 29.66
C ARG A 75 47.53 -27.12 29.44
N GLY A 76 47.36 -26.05 30.21
CA GLY A 76 46.33 -25.04 29.98
C GLY A 76 46.46 -24.43 28.58
N ALA A 77 45.56 -24.80 27.68
CA ALA A 77 45.23 -24.06 26.48
C ALA A 77 43.76 -23.65 26.61
N GLY A 78 43.54 -22.42 27.07
CA GLY A 78 42.22 -21.79 27.01
C GLY A 78 41.82 -21.64 25.56
N SER A 79 41.09 -22.62 25.05
CA SER A 79 40.22 -22.45 23.90
C SER A 79 38.99 -21.76 24.44
N GLY A 80 38.92 -20.43 24.23
CA GLY A 80 37.65 -19.74 24.27
C GLY A 80 36.78 -20.39 23.21
N GLU A 81 35.86 -21.23 23.65
CA GLU A 81 34.74 -21.66 22.83
C GLU A 81 34.00 -20.39 22.43
N ASP A 82 34.06 -20.04 21.14
CA ASP A 82 33.20 -19.05 20.51
C ASP A 82 31.76 -19.58 20.63
N GLU A 83 31.15 -19.33 21.79
CA GLU A 83 29.71 -19.44 21.98
C GLU A 83 29.04 -18.54 20.93
N PRO A 84 28.16 -19.06 20.06
CA PRO A 84 27.46 -18.21 19.11
C PRO A 84 26.66 -17.19 19.89
N ALA A 85 27.02 -15.91 19.75
CA ALA A 85 26.32 -14.79 20.37
C ALA A 85 24.81 -14.97 20.19
N THR A 86 24.12 -15.24 21.30
CA THR A 86 22.67 -15.41 21.31
C THR A 86 22.07 -14.04 21.04
N VAL A 87 21.69 -13.79 19.79
CA VAL A 87 21.00 -12.56 19.39
C VAL A 87 19.79 -12.40 20.29
N THR A 88 19.76 -11.31 21.04
CA THR A 88 18.66 -11.05 21.96
C THR A 88 17.39 -10.75 21.14
N PRO A 89 16.18 -11.04 21.67
CA PRO A 89 14.94 -10.72 20.98
C PRO A 89 14.81 -9.24 20.59
N ALA A 90 15.41 -8.33 21.37
CA ALA A 90 15.41 -6.89 21.09
C ALA A 90 16.31 -6.52 19.89
N GLU A 91 17.49 -7.13 19.77
CA GLU A 91 18.39 -6.90 18.62
C GLU A 91 17.77 -7.43 17.32
N GLU A 92 17.02 -8.53 17.40
CA GLU A 92 16.29 -9.07 16.25
C GLU A 92 15.13 -8.16 15.83
N GLU A 93 14.37 -7.61 16.78
CA GLU A 93 13.32 -6.62 16.50
C GLU A 93 13.88 -5.38 15.79
N GLU A 94 15.00 -4.83 16.29
CA GLU A 94 15.66 -3.67 15.69
C GLU A 94 16.15 -3.96 14.26
N ARG A 95 16.66 -5.18 14.01
CA ARG A 95 17.05 -5.63 12.67
C ARG A 95 15.86 -5.70 11.73
N LEU A 96 14.73 -6.26 12.17
CA LEU A 96 13.50 -6.35 11.38
C LEU A 96 12.91 -4.96 11.09
N GLU A 97 12.99 -4.04 12.04
CA GLU A 97 12.59 -2.63 11.84
C GLU A 97 13.46 -1.94 10.79
N ARG A 98 14.79 -2.13 10.85
CA ARG A 98 15.75 -1.62 9.86
C ARG A 98 15.44 -2.14 8.46
N GLU A 99 15.19 -3.44 8.32
CA GLU A 99 14.83 -4.06 7.04
C GLU A 99 13.48 -3.55 6.53
N HIS A 100 12.49 -3.45 7.41
CA HIS A 100 11.18 -2.93 7.08
C HIS A 100 11.29 -1.47 6.60
N PHE A 101 12.03 -0.62 7.31
CA PHE A 101 12.27 0.77 6.92
C PHE A 101 12.88 0.85 5.51
N ARG A 102 13.95 0.10 5.23
CA ARG A 102 14.58 0.04 3.91
C ARG A 102 13.61 -0.40 2.81
N ARG A 103 12.78 -1.41 3.10
CA ARG A 103 11.74 -1.90 2.18
C ARG A 103 10.73 -0.80 1.83
N ILE A 104 10.29 -0.02 2.82
CA ILE A 104 9.38 1.10 2.60
C ILE A 104 10.06 2.21 1.78
N ILE A 105 11.30 2.60 2.11
CA ILE A 105 12.04 3.60 1.31
C ILE A 105 12.17 3.15 -0.16
N ASN A 106 12.49 1.88 -0.40
CA ASN A 106 12.54 1.33 -1.76
C ASN A 106 11.17 1.42 -2.46
N ALA A 107 10.08 1.11 -1.77
CA ALA A 107 8.72 1.22 -2.32
C ALA A 107 8.40 2.67 -2.76
N PHE A 108 8.72 3.66 -1.92
CA PHE A 108 8.51 5.08 -2.26
C PHE A 108 9.28 5.50 -3.53
N ARG A 109 10.50 4.98 -3.73
CA ARG A 109 11.30 5.23 -4.93
C ARG A 109 10.81 4.48 -6.16
N TYR A 110 10.18 3.32 -5.97
CA TYR A 110 9.68 2.47 -7.06
C TYR A 110 8.31 2.91 -7.61
N TYR A 111 7.59 3.79 -6.93
CA TYR A 111 6.24 4.22 -7.30
C TYR A 111 6.12 4.64 -8.78
N GLY A 112 7.00 5.51 -9.24
CA GLY A 112 7.00 6.06 -10.59
C GLY A 112 7.16 4.96 -11.64
N THR A 113 8.14 4.07 -11.46
CA THR A 113 8.36 2.90 -12.32
C THR A 113 7.09 2.03 -12.39
N ASN A 114 6.51 1.68 -11.24
CA ASN A 114 5.31 0.85 -11.18
C ASN A 114 4.11 1.49 -11.89
N MET A 115 3.90 2.79 -11.69
CA MET A 115 2.77 3.52 -12.29
C MET A 115 2.97 3.70 -13.80
N HIS A 116 4.18 4.02 -14.26
CA HIS A 116 4.49 4.12 -15.69
C HIS A 116 4.30 2.79 -16.40
N GLU A 117 4.72 1.67 -15.82
CA GLU A 117 4.46 0.33 -16.38
C GLU A 117 2.96 0.05 -16.56
N ARG A 118 2.13 0.49 -15.60
CA ARG A 118 0.68 0.37 -15.71
C ARG A 118 0.12 1.19 -16.87
N VAL A 119 0.55 2.46 -17.01
CA VAL A 119 0.12 3.32 -18.13
C VAL A 119 0.59 2.75 -19.47
N ASN A 120 1.83 2.25 -19.55
CA ASN A 120 2.39 1.66 -20.76
C ASN A 120 1.65 0.36 -21.17
N ARG A 121 1.16 -0.43 -20.21
CA ARG A 121 0.26 -1.56 -20.50
C ARG A 121 -1.07 -1.08 -21.08
N THR A 122 -1.69 -0.06 -20.50
CA THR A 122 -2.94 0.53 -21.00
C THR A 122 -2.77 1.12 -22.40
N GLU A 123 -1.66 1.81 -22.67
CA GLU A 123 -1.37 2.34 -24.00
C GLU A 123 -1.22 1.23 -25.04
N ARG A 124 -0.46 0.17 -24.71
CA ARG A 124 -0.33 -1.00 -25.59
C ARG A 124 -1.69 -1.61 -25.91
N GLN A 125 -2.53 -1.82 -24.90
CA GLN A 125 -3.90 -2.32 -25.08
C GLN A 125 -4.72 -1.44 -26.02
N PHE A 126 -4.65 -0.12 -25.88
CA PHE A 126 -5.34 0.80 -26.78
C PHE A 126 -4.84 0.71 -28.22
N ARG A 127 -3.52 0.62 -28.41
CA ARG A 127 -2.90 0.51 -29.74
C ARG A 127 -3.21 -0.82 -30.44
N TYR A 128 -3.56 -1.87 -29.70
CA TYR A 128 -4.04 -3.13 -30.27
C TYR A 128 -5.46 -3.06 -30.85
N LEU A 129 -6.24 -2.02 -30.52
CA LEU A 129 -7.60 -1.88 -31.04
C LEU A 129 -7.57 -1.54 -32.55
N PRO A 130 -8.57 -1.96 -33.34
CA PRO A 130 -8.74 -1.51 -34.72
C PRO A 130 -8.80 0.03 -34.85
N ALA A 131 -8.29 0.58 -35.95
CA ALA A 131 -8.18 2.03 -36.17
C ALA A 131 -9.53 2.77 -36.05
N ASN A 132 -10.62 2.15 -36.49
CA ASN A 132 -11.96 2.72 -36.35
C ASN A 132 -12.36 2.92 -34.88
N GLN A 133 -11.97 2.01 -33.99
CA GLN A 133 -12.24 2.12 -32.55
C GLN A 133 -11.32 3.14 -31.88
N GLN A 134 -10.05 3.19 -32.29
CA GLN A 134 -9.11 4.21 -31.79
C GLN A 134 -9.59 5.62 -32.15
N ASN A 135 -10.13 5.81 -33.37
CA ASN A 135 -10.66 7.09 -33.84
C ASN A 135 -11.91 7.56 -33.08
N LEU A 136 -12.62 6.68 -32.37
CA LEU A 136 -13.71 7.08 -31.47
C LEU A 136 -13.17 7.79 -30.21
N LEU A 137 -11.89 7.63 -29.89
CA LEU A 137 -11.25 8.14 -28.68
C LEU A 137 -9.96 8.92 -29.02
N PRO A 138 -10.04 10.01 -29.81
CA PRO A 138 -8.87 10.73 -30.31
C PRO A 138 -8.02 11.36 -29.19
N HIS A 139 -8.61 11.58 -28.01
CA HIS A 139 -7.93 12.19 -26.86
C HIS A 139 -7.40 11.18 -25.85
N PHE A 140 -7.50 9.87 -26.11
CA PHE A 140 -7.05 8.85 -25.17
C PHE A 140 -5.54 8.90 -24.92
N LEU A 141 -4.72 8.89 -25.98
CA LEU A 141 -3.26 8.96 -25.85
C LEU A 141 -2.79 10.28 -25.20
N PRO A 142 -3.28 11.47 -25.62
CA PRO A 142 -2.98 12.71 -24.91
C PRO A 142 -3.38 12.71 -23.43
N HIS A 143 -4.45 11.98 -23.06
CA HIS A 143 -4.83 11.82 -21.67
C HIS A 143 -3.85 10.94 -20.90
N LEU A 144 -3.34 9.86 -21.47
CA LEU A 144 -2.28 9.04 -20.86
C LEU A 144 -1.01 9.86 -20.60
N ASP A 145 -0.65 10.77 -21.50
CA ASP A 145 0.50 11.66 -21.29
C ASP A 145 0.29 12.65 -20.14
N LYS A 146 -0.94 13.12 -19.93
CA LYS A 146 -1.28 13.90 -18.73
C LYS A 146 -1.13 13.06 -17.46
N ILE A 147 -1.56 11.79 -17.49
CA ILE A 147 -1.40 10.86 -16.36
C ILE A 147 0.10 10.66 -16.05
N ARG A 148 0.95 10.49 -17.07
CA ARG A 148 2.41 10.39 -16.88
C ARG A 148 3.00 11.59 -16.14
N LYS A 149 2.62 12.81 -16.55
CA LYS A 149 3.04 14.03 -15.86
C LYS A 149 2.61 14.06 -14.39
N CYS A 150 1.39 13.59 -14.09
CA CYS A 150 0.92 13.47 -12.72
C CYS A 150 1.72 12.41 -11.93
N ILE A 151 2.09 11.29 -12.55
CA ILE A 151 2.94 10.26 -11.94
C ILE A 151 4.30 10.85 -11.58
N ASP A 152 4.94 11.57 -12.51
CA ASP A 152 6.25 12.19 -12.29
C ASP A 152 6.19 13.24 -11.16
N HIS A 153 5.14 14.07 -11.16
CA HIS A 153 4.92 15.04 -10.09
C HIS A 153 4.75 14.37 -8.72
N ASN A 154 3.92 13.33 -8.64
CA ASN A 154 3.72 12.57 -7.40
C ASN A 154 5.01 11.86 -6.96
N GLN A 155 5.79 11.31 -7.88
CA GLN A 155 7.09 10.72 -7.56
C GLN A 155 8.04 11.77 -6.96
N GLY A 156 8.02 13.00 -7.48
CA GLY A 156 8.77 14.12 -6.90
C GLY A 156 8.43 14.36 -5.44
N ILE A 157 7.13 14.43 -5.10
CA ILE A 157 6.65 14.58 -3.72
C ILE A 157 7.13 13.42 -2.84
N LEU A 158 6.96 12.17 -3.30
CA LEU A 158 7.39 10.99 -2.55
C LEU A 158 8.91 10.97 -2.32
N GLN A 159 9.69 11.44 -3.30
CA GLN A 159 11.13 11.56 -3.16
C GLN A 159 11.52 12.62 -2.13
N THR A 160 10.83 13.76 -2.08
CA THR A 160 11.03 14.77 -1.03
C THR A 160 10.79 14.17 0.36
N ILE A 161 9.68 13.44 0.55
CA ILE A 161 9.40 12.75 1.82
C ILE A 161 10.54 11.81 2.20
N VAL A 162 11.00 10.97 1.27
CA VAL A 162 12.12 10.04 1.52
C VAL A 162 13.40 10.77 1.91
N ASN A 163 13.72 11.87 1.22
CA ASN A 163 14.93 12.64 1.49
C ASN A 163 14.89 13.23 2.91
N ASP A 164 13.74 13.78 3.32
CA ASP A 164 13.58 14.35 4.66
C ASP A 164 13.62 13.26 5.75
N CYS A 165 13.01 12.10 5.50
CA CYS A 165 12.99 10.98 6.46
C CYS A 165 14.37 10.37 6.74
N ILE A 166 15.27 10.32 5.74
CA ILE A 166 16.64 9.80 5.90
C ILE A 166 17.47 10.64 6.88
N HIS A 167 17.18 11.94 6.96
CA HIS A 167 17.93 12.87 7.79
C HIS A 167 17.33 13.12 9.19
N MET A 168 16.19 12.49 9.52
CA MET A 168 15.62 12.56 10.87
C MET A 168 16.52 11.79 11.85
N PHE A 169 16.80 12.40 13.01
CA PHE A 169 17.75 11.94 14.05
C PHE A 169 17.56 10.46 14.46
N GLU A 170 16.32 9.96 14.44
CA GLU A 170 15.97 8.57 14.77
C GLU A 170 16.24 7.56 13.64
N ASN A 171 16.37 8.01 12.38
CA ASN A 171 16.54 7.14 11.21
C ASN A 171 17.97 7.09 10.67
N LYS A 172 18.90 7.86 11.28
CA LYS A 172 20.27 8.02 10.78
C LYS A 172 21.02 6.69 10.71
N GLU A 173 20.73 5.76 11.63
CA GLU A 173 21.31 4.42 11.70
C GLU A 173 20.76 3.45 10.62
N TYR A 174 19.67 3.81 9.96
CA TYR A 174 19.06 3.02 8.89
C TYR A 174 19.43 3.50 7.48
N GLY A 175 20.00 4.70 7.37
CA GLY A 175 20.18 5.45 6.11
C GLY A 175 21.41 5.13 5.28
N GLU A 176 22.42 4.41 5.82
CA GLU A 176 23.72 4.25 5.15
C GLU A 176 23.68 3.42 3.86
N ASP A 177 22.72 2.49 3.72
CA ASP A 177 22.53 1.68 2.50
C ASP A 177 21.43 2.23 1.57
N GLY A 178 20.90 3.40 1.91
CA GLY A 178 19.79 4.05 1.22
C GLY A 178 20.15 4.58 -0.16
N ASN A 179 21.26 4.22 -0.79
CA ASN A 179 21.54 4.58 -2.20
C ASN A 179 21.58 3.36 -3.14
N GLY A 180 21.12 2.20 -2.66
CA GLY A 180 20.99 0.99 -3.45
C GLY A 180 20.10 1.16 -4.68
N LYS A 181 20.33 0.34 -5.71
CA LYS A 181 19.49 0.27 -6.91
C LYS A 181 18.03 0.06 -6.50
N VAL A 182 17.12 0.84 -7.07
CA VAL A 182 15.68 0.66 -6.86
C VAL A 182 15.28 -0.73 -7.36
N THR A 183 14.74 -1.56 -6.48
CA THR A 183 14.26 -2.91 -6.81
C THR A 183 12.73 -2.93 -6.90
N PRO A 184 12.14 -3.87 -7.65
CA PRO A 184 10.70 -4.01 -7.70
C PRO A 184 10.10 -4.22 -6.31
N ALA A 185 9.22 -3.31 -5.90
CA ALA A 185 8.51 -3.41 -4.63
C ALA A 185 7.24 -4.26 -4.76
N SER A 186 6.76 -4.78 -3.63
CA SER A 186 5.56 -5.61 -3.60
C SER A 186 4.31 -4.83 -4.04
N THR A 187 3.33 -5.54 -4.60
CA THR A 187 2.03 -4.94 -4.97
C THR A 187 1.31 -4.37 -3.75
N PHE A 188 1.43 -5.04 -2.60
CA PHE A 188 0.87 -4.59 -1.33
C PHE A 188 1.42 -3.23 -0.90
N ASP A 189 2.73 -3.01 -1.03
CA ASP A 189 3.34 -1.72 -0.70
C ASP A 189 2.91 -0.62 -1.68
N MET A 190 2.73 -0.95 -2.96
CA MET A 190 2.20 0.00 -3.94
C MET A 190 0.76 0.41 -3.63
N ASP A 191 -0.07 -0.50 -3.12
CA ASP A 191 -1.44 -0.19 -2.73
C ASP A 191 -1.50 0.64 -1.44
N LYS A 192 -0.58 0.39 -0.50
CA LYS A 192 -0.37 1.28 0.64
C LYS A 192 0.02 2.68 0.19
N LEU A 193 0.98 2.84 -0.73
CA LEU A 193 1.39 4.14 -1.25
C LEU A 193 0.25 4.93 -1.91
N LYS A 194 -0.57 4.26 -2.73
CA LYS A 194 -1.77 4.89 -3.31
C LYS A 194 -2.74 5.37 -2.23
N SER A 195 -2.86 4.62 -1.13
CA SER A 195 -3.71 4.99 0.00
C SER A 195 -3.10 6.15 0.77
N THR A 196 -1.79 6.16 1.00
CA THR A 196 -1.05 7.29 1.59
C THR A 196 -1.26 8.58 0.80
N LEU A 197 -1.16 8.54 -0.54
CA LEU A 197 -1.43 9.71 -1.38
C LEU A 197 -2.86 10.24 -1.23
N LYS A 198 -3.85 9.35 -1.04
CA LYS A 198 -5.25 9.76 -0.78
C LYS A 198 -5.41 10.34 0.63
N GLN A 199 -4.66 9.85 1.61
CA GLN A 199 -4.69 10.34 2.98
C GLN A 199 -4.30 11.83 3.05
N PHE A 200 -3.37 12.30 2.22
CA PHE A 200 -3.06 13.73 2.11
C PHE A 200 -4.29 14.57 1.74
N VAL A 201 -5.16 14.06 0.86
CA VAL A 201 -6.40 14.76 0.51
C VAL A 201 -7.34 14.84 1.71
N ARG A 202 -7.52 13.72 2.42
CA ARG A 202 -8.40 13.66 3.60
C ARG A 202 -7.92 14.61 4.70
N ASP A 203 -6.65 14.53 5.08
CA ASP A 203 -6.16 15.20 6.29
C ASP A 203 -5.67 16.63 6.05
N TRP A 204 -5.06 16.89 4.90
CA TRP A 204 -4.26 18.10 4.69
C TRP A 204 -4.71 18.97 3.49
N SER A 205 -5.75 18.57 2.76
CA SER A 205 -6.32 19.36 1.66
C SER A 205 -7.63 20.03 2.07
N GLU A 206 -7.93 21.16 1.45
CA GLU A 206 -9.24 21.81 1.55
C GLU A 206 -10.37 20.91 1.02
N ILE A 207 -10.10 20.11 -0.02
CA ILE A 207 -11.09 19.19 -0.60
C ILE A 207 -11.56 18.14 0.42
N GLY A 208 -10.68 17.74 1.34
CA GLY A 208 -11.01 16.79 2.41
C GLY A 208 -11.79 17.40 3.58
N LYS A 209 -12.00 18.72 3.63
CA LYS A 209 -12.66 19.40 4.75
C LYS A 209 -14.04 18.81 5.10
N PRO A 210 -14.97 18.55 4.16
CA PRO A 210 -16.27 17.98 4.49
C PRO A 210 -16.17 16.60 5.18
N GLU A 211 -15.16 15.81 4.81
CA GLU A 211 -14.90 14.50 5.40
C GLU A 211 -14.33 14.65 6.82
N ARG A 212 -13.39 15.58 7.03
CA ARG A 212 -12.88 15.92 8.37
C ARG A 212 -13.96 16.48 9.28
N ASP A 213 -14.82 17.35 8.77
CA ASP A 213 -15.94 17.90 9.53
C ASP A 213 -16.91 16.78 9.94
N SER A 214 -17.12 15.77 9.09
CA SER A 214 -17.98 14.62 9.40
C SER A 214 -17.34 13.63 10.40
N CYS A 215 -16.02 13.41 10.33
CA CYS A 215 -15.33 12.43 11.17
C CYS A 215 -14.70 13.00 12.44
N TYR A 216 -13.98 14.12 12.32
CA TYR A 216 -13.19 14.70 13.42
C TYR A 216 -14.02 15.64 14.29
N GLN A 217 -14.97 16.39 13.71
CA GLN A 217 -15.76 17.34 14.49
C GLN A 217 -16.57 16.69 15.62
N PRO A 218 -17.24 15.52 15.43
CA PRO A 218 -17.94 14.86 16.53
C PRO A 218 -17.00 14.48 17.69
N ILE A 219 -15.79 14.00 17.38
CA ILE A 219 -14.78 13.62 18.38
C ILE A 219 -14.30 14.86 19.12
N ILE A 220 -13.96 15.93 18.40
CA ILE A 220 -13.51 17.21 18.98
C ILE A 220 -14.60 17.81 19.88
N ASN A 221 -15.86 17.77 19.46
CA ASN A 221 -16.98 18.28 20.23
C ASN A 221 -17.12 17.54 21.57
N GLU A 222 -17.00 16.21 21.57
CA GLU A 222 -17.04 15.45 22.83
C GLU A 222 -15.82 15.74 23.71
N ILE A 223 -14.62 15.93 23.15
CA ILE A 223 -13.44 16.34 23.93
C ILE A 223 -13.69 17.70 24.60
N VAL A 224 -14.14 18.71 23.85
CA VAL A 224 -14.39 20.06 24.37
C VAL A 224 -15.49 20.06 25.44
N LYS A 225 -16.52 19.24 25.26
CA LYS A 225 -17.61 19.07 26.22
C LYS A 225 -17.15 18.45 27.55
N ASN A 226 -16.25 17.47 27.51
CA ASN A 226 -15.76 16.79 28.71
C ASN A 226 -14.58 17.52 29.37
N PHE A 227 -13.80 18.26 28.59
CA PHE A 227 -12.61 19.00 29.05
C PHE A 227 -12.69 20.48 28.63
N PRO A 228 -13.60 21.26 29.24
CA PRO A 228 -13.69 22.70 28.96
C PRO A 228 -12.42 23.41 29.42
N LYS A 229 -11.99 24.44 28.68
CA LYS A 229 -10.75 25.19 28.95
C LYS A 229 -10.76 25.97 30.26
N GLU A 230 -11.94 26.22 30.81
CA GLU A 230 -12.15 26.95 32.06
C GLU A 230 -12.47 25.93 33.16
N ARG A 231 -11.43 25.44 33.82
CA ARG A 231 -11.48 24.72 35.09
C ARG A 231 -10.43 25.29 36.02
#